data_AF-A0A2S7VNK2-F1
#
_entry.id   AF-A0A2S7VNK2-F1
#
_cell.length_a   1.000
_cell.length_b   1.000
_cell.length_c   1.000
_cell.angle_alpha   90.00
_cell.angle_beta   90.00
_cell.angle_gamma   90.00
#
_symmetry.space_group_name_H-M   'P 1'
#
loop_
_entity.id
_entity.type
_entity.pdbx_description
1 polymer ?
#
loop_
_entity_poly.entity_id
_entity_poly.type
_entity_poly.pdbx_seq_one_letter_code
_entity_poly.pdbx_strand_id
1 'polypeptide(L)'
;MSTPTKLNSFTGTGYGEKATLTLPIGPTYEEIFLETNLSAAQLRRITITLNGDEIIVLDGELIKALEAYKGLAQTEGFFTIPLADISAKTKNGVRYTGLVTESGDNITLEVEVASTNQDSAPSIQLQAWATVSARQAVRVLVPKIKRQTMQASSTENEFLELVSGPLQLVRRMHFLSGEIHALQIHRDFVKVFDSSKSLEEMRAKRNRRFWQADCFHFDPIMRGFYIDELFATMHNSELKFTVKTKKPVGSIPIIVESVEVIRPDLV
;
A
#
# COMPACT_ATOMS: atom_id res chain seq x y z
N MET A 1 -8.00 -9.12 -22.77
CA MET A 1 -6.70 -9.69 -22.39
C MET A 1 -5.84 -8.51 -21.96
N SER A 2 -5.30 -8.49 -20.75
CA SER A 2 -4.39 -7.42 -20.31
C SER A 2 -2.97 -7.89 -20.60
N THR A 3 -2.29 -7.21 -21.53
CA THR A 3 -0.89 -7.49 -21.84
C THR A 3 -0.04 -6.46 -21.10
N PRO A 4 1.04 -6.87 -20.41
CA PRO A 4 1.98 -5.93 -19.83
C PRO A 4 2.50 -4.96 -20.90
N THR A 5 2.40 -3.66 -20.62
CA THR A 5 2.83 -2.60 -21.52
C THR A 5 4.07 -1.94 -20.97
N LYS A 6 5.11 -1.82 -21.79
CA LYS A 6 6.33 -1.10 -21.41
C LYS A 6 6.01 0.39 -21.25
N LEU A 7 6.44 0.98 -20.14
CA LEU A 7 6.31 2.42 -19.90
C LEU A 7 7.49 3.18 -20.51
N ASN A 8 7.37 4.51 -20.54
CA ASN A 8 8.44 5.39 -21.00
C ASN A 8 9.73 5.20 -20.19
N SER A 9 10.87 5.64 -20.71
CA SER A 9 12.12 5.58 -19.96
C SER A 9 12.11 6.57 -18.78
N PHE A 10 12.79 6.20 -17.70
CA PHE A 10 13.07 7.10 -16.59
C PHE A 10 14.12 8.16 -17.00
N THR A 11 14.01 9.34 -16.40
CA THR A 11 15.04 10.39 -16.42
C THR A 11 15.71 10.48 -15.04
N GLY A 12 17.03 10.67 -14.98
CA GLY A 12 17.78 10.81 -13.71
C GLY A 12 18.06 9.48 -13.00
N THR A 13 18.56 8.48 -13.74
CA THR A 13 18.81 7.12 -13.23
C THR A 13 20.24 6.94 -12.69
N GLY A 14 20.66 7.80 -11.77
CA GLY A 14 21.92 7.71 -11.04
C GLY A 14 21.78 7.25 -9.58
N TYR A 15 22.88 6.77 -8.98
CA TYR A 15 22.90 6.51 -7.54
C TYR A 15 22.81 7.84 -6.77
N GLY A 16 21.97 7.89 -5.74
CA GLY A 16 21.68 9.13 -5.00
C GLY A 16 20.77 10.11 -5.75
N GLU A 17 20.29 9.75 -6.94
CA GLU A 17 19.36 10.56 -7.72
C GLU A 17 17.91 10.08 -7.56
N LYS A 18 16.99 10.91 -8.04
CA LYS A 18 15.56 10.59 -8.14
C LYS A 18 15.20 10.34 -9.61
N ALA A 19 15.05 9.06 -9.95
CA ALA A 19 14.57 8.66 -11.27
C ALA A 19 13.08 9.00 -11.40
N THR A 20 12.69 9.68 -12.47
CA THR A 20 11.30 10.15 -12.68
C THR A 20 10.75 9.64 -14.01
N LEU A 21 9.48 9.27 -14.01
CA LEU A 21 8.73 8.80 -15.17
C LEU A 21 7.30 9.36 -15.13
N THR A 22 6.86 10.00 -16.21
CA THR A 22 5.46 10.42 -16.35
C THR A 22 4.62 9.26 -16.89
N LEU A 23 3.53 8.93 -16.20
CA LEU A 23 2.59 7.90 -16.61
C LEU A 23 1.60 8.46 -17.66
N PRO A 24 1.49 7.88 -18.85
CA PRO A 24 0.51 8.30 -19.85
C PRO A 24 -0.94 8.18 -19.36
N ILE A 25 -1.74 9.20 -19.62
CA ILE A 25 -3.20 9.11 -19.41
C ILE A 25 -3.86 8.26 -20.51
N GLY A 26 -5.05 7.74 -20.23
CA GLY A 26 -5.83 6.91 -21.14
C GLY A 26 -6.29 5.60 -20.50
N PRO A 27 -5.38 4.73 -20.03
CA PRO A 27 -5.77 3.47 -19.40
C PRO A 27 -6.18 3.63 -17.93
N THR A 28 -6.73 2.56 -17.35
CA THR A 28 -6.69 2.35 -15.89
C THR A 28 -5.47 1.51 -15.56
N TYR A 29 -4.63 1.96 -14.63
CA TYR A 29 -3.45 1.24 -14.16
C TYR A 29 -3.83 0.27 -13.03
N GLU A 30 -3.55 -1.02 -13.22
CA GLU A 30 -3.83 -2.04 -12.21
C GLU A 30 -2.58 -2.35 -11.39
N GLU A 31 -1.44 -2.54 -12.05
CA GLU A 31 -0.16 -2.84 -11.42
C GLU A 31 0.96 -2.16 -12.22
N ILE A 32 2.02 -1.73 -11.52
CA ILE A 32 3.26 -1.26 -12.14
C ILE A 32 4.39 -2.13 -11.63
N PHE A 33 5.18 -2.70 -12.53
CA PHE A 33 6.34 -3.52 -12.23
C PHE A 33 7.61 -2.71 -12.52
N LEU A 34 8.44 -2.48 -11.52
CA LEU A 34 9.79 -1.99 -11.71
C LEU A 34 10.69 -3.19 -12.02
N GLU A 35 11.41 -3.14 -13.14
CA GLU A 35 12.45 -4.10 -13.51
C GLU A 35 13.81 -3.42 -13.33
N THR A 36 14.64 -3.96 -12.44
CA THR A 36 15.89 -3.32 -12.04
C THR A 36 16.96 -4.28 -11.55
N ASN A 37 18.23 -3.88 -11.62
CA ASN A 37 19.35 -4.56 -10.94
C ASN A 37 19.59 -4.06 -9.51
N LEU A 38 18.75 -3.15 -8.99
CA LEU A 38 18.84 -2.64 -7.63
C LEU A 38 18.23 -3.62 -6.63
N SER A 39 18.87 -3.72 -5.46
CA SER A 39 18.31 -4.40 -4.29
C SER A 39 17.17 -3.60 -3.64
N ALA A 40 16.36 -4.27 -2.82
CA ALA A 40 15.26 -3.65 -2.09
C ALA A 40 15.73 -2.48 -1.20
N ALA A 41 16.84 -2.66 -0.47
CA ALA A 41 17.44 -1.63 0.36
C ALA A 41 17.98 -0.41 -0.43
N GLN A 42 18.28 -0.56 -1.72
CA GLN A 42 18.72 0.54 -2.58
C GLN A 42 17.54 1.36 -3.14
N LEU A 43 16.33 0.81 -3.18
CA LEU A 43 15.10 1.52 -3.53
C LEU A 43 14.55 2.21 -2.29
N ARG A 44 15.04 3.43 -2.00
CA ARG A 44 14.78 4.14 -0.74
C ARG A 44 13.37 4.69 -0.63
N ARG A 45 12.82 5.16 -1.74
CA ARG A 45 11.47 5.71 -1.82
C ARG A 45 10.93 5.54 -3.22
N ILE A 46 9.72 5.05 -3.32
CA ILE A 46 8.97 4.87 -4.56
C ILE A 46 7.64 5.59 -4.36
N THR A 47 7.43 6.64 -5.15
CA THR A 47 6.25 7.50 -5.04
C THR A 47 5.48 7.51 -6.34
N ILE A 48 4.15 7.43 -6.25
CA ILE A 48 3.26 7.82 -7.35
C ILE A 48 2.52 9.08 -6.92
N THR A 49 2.65 10.14 -7.71
CA THR A 49 1.87 11.37 -7.51
C THR A 49 0.74 11.45 -8.51
N LEU A 50 -0.38 12.02 -8.09
CA LEU A 50 -1.52 12.37 -8.92
C LEU A 50 -1.85 13.84 -8.67
N ASN A 51 -1.62 14.69 -9.67
CA ASN A 51 -1.87 16.13 -9.60
C ASN A 51 -1.18 16.81 -8.39
N GLY A 52 0.00 16.30 -8.01
CA GLY A 52 0.80 16.80 -6.88
C GLY A 52 0.51 16.17 -5.52
N ASP A 53 -0.54 15.35 -5.35
CA ASP A 53 -0.72 14.53 -4.14
C ASP A 53 0.05 13.20 -4.32
N GLU A 54 0.91 12.88 -3.37
CA GLU A 54 1.52 11.55 -3.29
C GLU A 54 0.43 10.55 -2.91
N ILE A 55 0.01 9.70 -3.84
CA ILE A 55 -1.04 8.71 -3.56
C ILE A 55 -0.44 7.37 -3.10
N ILE A 56 0.72 7.00 -3.63
CA ILE A 56 1.48 5.81 -3.21
C ILE A 56 2.84 6.28 -2.72
N VAL A 57 3.25 5.78 -1.54
CA VAL A 57 4.58 6.01 -0.95
C VAL A 57 5.07 4.70 -0.35
N LEU A 58 6.08 4.11 -0.96
CA LEU A 58 6.65 2.81 -0.61
C LEU A 58 8.19 2.88 -0.62
N ASP A 59 8.82 1.80 -0.19
CA ASP A 59 10.23 1.50 -0.43
C ASP A 59 10.37 0.04 -0.91
N GLY A 60 11.56 -0.37 -1.31
CA GLY A 60 11.77 -1.72 -1.84
C GLY A 60 11.45 -2.84 -0.85
N GLU A 61 11.73 -2.65 0.45
CA GLU A 61 11.46 -3.66 1.49
C GLU A 61 9.94 -3.75 1.77
N LEU A 62 9.25 -2.62 1.79
CA LEU A 62 7.81 -2.55 1.97
C LEU A 62 7.05 -3.23 0.83
N ILE A 63 7.50 -3.06 -0.42
CA ILE A 63 6.90 -3.77 -1.56
C ILE A 63 6.97 -5.28 -1.35
N LYS A 64 8.17 -5.79 -1.03
CA LYS A 64 8.36 -7.22 -0.76
C LYS A 64 7.49 -7.70 0.39
N ALA A 65 7.37 -6.91 1.45
CA ALA A 65 6.54 -7.24 2.60
C ALA A 65 5.05 -7.32 2.24
N LEU A 66 4.52 -6.37 1.45
CA LEU A 66 3.13 -6.36 1.03
C LEU A 66 2.78 -7.56 0.14
N GLU A 67 3.64 -7.88 -0.82
CA GLU A 67 3.44 -9.03 -1.69
C GLU A 67 3.58 -10.36 -0.94
N ALA A 68 4.55 -10.48 -0.04
CA ALA A 68 4.71 -11.66 0.80
C ALA A 68 3.46 -11.93 1.66
N TYR A 69 2.84 -10.90 2.23
CA TYR A 69 1.57 -11.05 2.97
C TYR A 69 0.45 -11.63 2.10
N LYS A 70 0.38 -11.21 0.83
CA LYS A 70 -0.59 -11.69 -0.16
C LYS A 70 -0.22 -13.07 -0.74
N GLY A 71 0.93 -13.64 -0.35
CA GLY A 71 1.42 -14.93 -0.84
C GLY A 71 1.93 -14.90 -2.27
N LEU A 72 2.30 -13.72 -2.75
CA LEU A 72 2.77 -13.51 -4.12
C LEU A 72 4.27 -13.83 -4.22
N ALA A 73 4.65 -14.52 -5.29
CA ALA A 73 6.02 -14.92 -5.50
C ALA A 73 6.90 -13.69 -5.77
N GLN A 74 8.00 -13.57 -5.05
CA GLN A 74 9.02 -12.56 -5.28
C GLN A 74 9.93 -13.02 -6.40
N THR A 75 10.08 -12.19 -7.44
CA THR A 75 11.02 -12.44 -8.53
C THR A 75 12.16 -11.45 -8.40
N GLU A 76 13.40 -11.94 -8.40
CA GLU A 76 14.57 -11.06 -8.32
C GLU A 76 14.58 -10.04 -9.46
N GLY A 77 14.92 -8.80 -9.14
CA GLY A 77 14.91 -7.68 -10.07
C GLY A 77 13.53 -7.12 -10.41
N PHE A 78 12.44 -7.68 -9.87
CA PHE A 78 11.10 -7.14 -10.04
C PHE A 78 10.49 -6.65 -8.72
N PHE A 79 9.88 -5.46 -8.76
CA PHE A 79 9.14 -4.87 -7.65
C PHE A 79 7.78 -4.39 -8.12
N THR A 80 6.70 -4.94 -7.55
CA THR A 80 5.32 -4.62 -7.97
C THR A 80 4.71 -3.54 -7.08
N ILE A 81 4.20 -2.48 -7.69
CA ILE A 81 3.36 -1.48 -7.04
C ILE A 81 1.89 -1.84 -7.28
N PRO A 82 1.14 -2.29 -6.24
CA PRO A 82 -0.24 -2.74 -6.40
C PRO A 82 -1.22 -1.57 -6.31
N LEU A 83 -1.71 -1.09 -7.45
CA LEU A 83 -2.78 -0.07 -7.48
C LEU A 83 -4.13 -0.77 -7.26
N ALA A 84 -4.42 -1.74 -8.12
CA ALA A 84 -5.43 -2.75 -7.95
C ALA A 84 -5.01 -3.83 -6.95
N ASP A 85 -5.97 -4.62 -6.48
CA ASP A 85 -5.67 -5.68 -5.54
C ASP A 85 -6.09 -7.05 -6.07
N ILE A 86 -5.08 -7.77 -6.56
CA ILE A 86 -5.24 -9.09 -7.16
C ILE A 86 -5.65 -10.19 -6.17
N SER A 87 -5.68 -9.88 -4.86
CA SER A 87 -6.12 -10.82 -3.83
C SER A 87 -7.64 -10.87 -3.64
N ALA A 88 -8.39 -10.04 -4.38
CA ALA A 88 -9.85 -10.06 -4.42
C ALA A 88 -10.40 -11.28 -5.18
N LYS A 89 -11.61 -11.73 -4.82
CA LYS A 89 -12.22 -12.95 -5.39
C LYS A 89 -12.99 -12.71 -6.69
N THR A 90 -13.48 -11.49 -6.90
CA THR A 90 -14.29 -11.15 -8.07
C THR A 90 -13.49 -10.27 -9.01
N LYS A 91 -13.75 -10.37 -10.31
CA LYS A 91 -13.11 -9.50 -11.32
C LYS A 91 -13.33 -8.01 -11.02
N ASN A 92 -14.55 -7.67 -10.57
CA ASN A 92 -14.88 -6.30 -10.16
C ASN A 92 -14.11 -5.89 -8.91
N GLY A 93 -13.96 -6.79 -7.93
CA GLY A 93 -13.18 -6.53 -6.72
C GLY A 93 -11.69 -6.30 -7.02
N VAL A 94 -11.10 -7.09 -7.91
CA VAL A 94 -9.68 -6.92 -8.31
C VAL A 94 -9.46 -5.54 -8.89
N ARG A 95 -10.27 -5.17 -9.87
CA ARG A 95 -10.15 -3.91 -10.61
C ARG A 95 -10.69 -2.71 -9.86
N TYR A 96 -11.38 -2.93 -8.74
CA TYR A 96 -12.07 -1.89 -8.00
C TYR A 96 -11.13 -0.74 -7.65
N THR A 97 -9.89 -1.08 -7.30
CA THR A 97 -8.91 -0.12 -6.77
C THR A 97 -7.86 0.34 -7.78
N GLY A 98 -7.97 -0.07 -9.05
CA GLY A 98 -7.08 0.41 -10.11
C GLY A 98 -7.10 1.94 -10.24
N LEU A 99 -5.97 2.53 -10.58
CA LEU A 99 -5.84 3.97 -10.78
C LEU A 99 -6.44 4.36 -12.14
N VAL A 100 -7.66 4.87 -12.12
CA VAL A 100 -8.30 5.47 -13.31
C VAL A 100 -7.61 6.78 -13.64
N THR A 101 -7.24 6.97 -14.91
CA THR A 101 -6.67 8.22 -15.40
C THR A 101 -7.74 9.04 -16.12
N GLU A 102 -7.75 10.34 -15.84
CA GLU A 102 -8.66 11.30 -16.44
C GLU A 102 -7.91 12.28 -17.36
N SER A 103 -8.68 13.01 -18.18
CA SER A 103 -8.10 14.03 -19.05
C SER A 103 -7.50 15.16 -18.20
N GLY A 104 -6.25 15.51 -18.46
CA GLY A 104 -5.55 16.56 -17.72
C GLY A 104 -4.86 16.10 -16.44
N ASP A 105 -4.96 14.81 -16.08
CA ASP A 105 -4.17 14.26 -14.97
C ASP A 105 -2.67 14.38 -15.27
N ASN A 106 -1.91 14.82 -14.27
CA ASN A 106 -0.47 14.74 -14.22
C ASN A 106 -0.07 13.66 -13.22
N ILE A 107 0.45 12.54 -13.73
CA ILE A 107 0.80 11.38 -12.91
C ILE A 107 2.28 11.10 -13.09
N THR A 108 3.03 11.10 -11.99
CA THR A 108 4.46 10.80 -11.99
C THR A 108 4.76 9.61 -11.09
N LEU A 109 5.63 8.73 -11.58
CA LEU A 109 6.30 7.69 -10.82
C LEU A 109 7.73 8.15 -10.55
N GLU A 110 8.09 8.23 -9.28
CA GLU A 110 9.41 8.64 -8.81
C GLU A 110 10.06 7.50 -8.01
N VAL A 111 11.35 7.27 -8.26
CA VAL A 111 12.15 6.25 -7.58
C VAL A 111 13.43 6.91 -7.09
N GLU A 112 13.56 7.07 -5.78
CA GLU A 112 14.78 7.54 -5.13
C GLU A 112 15.73 6.37 -4.89
N VAL A 113 16.92 6.45 -5.50
CA VAL A 113 17.94 5.41 -5.39
C VAL A 113 18.95 5.81 -4.33
N ALA A 114 19.33 4.87 -3.47
CA ALA A 114 20.37 5.07 -2.48
C ALA A 114 21.69 5.54 -3.13
N SER A 115 22.47 6.36 -2.42
CA SER A 115 23.84 6.64 -2.82
C SER A 115 24.70 5.38 -2.76
N THR A 116 25.79 5.36 -3.53
CA THR A 116 26.80 4.31 -3.48
C THR A 116 28.16 4.91 -3.17
N ASN A 117 28.95 4.19 -2.37
CA ASN A 117 30.36 4.52 -2.10
C ASN A 117 31.30 3.60 -2.89
N GLN A 118 30.76 2.78 -3.80
CA GLN A 118 31.56 1.87 -4.62
C GLN A 118 32.01 2.58 -5.89
N ASP A 119 33.32 2.78 -6.03
CA ASP A 119 33.92 3.43 -7.21
C ASP A 119 33.67 2.66 -8.53
N SER A 120 33.25 1.39 -8.45
CA SER A 120 32.94 0.51 -9.59
C SER A 120 31.52 -0.05 -9.56
N ALA A 121 30.57 0.69 -8.96
CA ALA A 121 29.16 0.30 -8.97
C ALA A 121 28.66 0.08 -10.41
N PRO A 122 27.93 -1.01 -10.70
CA PRO A 122 27.39 -1.25 -12.02
C PRO A 122 26.38 -0.15 -12.39
N SER A 123 26.25 0.14 -13.69
CA SER A 123 25.22 1.08 -14.15
C SER A 123 23.83 0.60 -13.74
N ILE A 124 23.00 1.54 -13.29
CA ILE A 124 21.62 1.26 -12.89
C ILE A 124 20.82 0.87 -14.14
N GLN A 125 20.16 -0.27 -14.07
CA GLN A 125 19.12 -0.67 -15.00
C GLN A 125 17.80 -0.43 -14.30
N LEU A 126 16.96 0.46 -14.83
CA LEU A 126 15.63 0.73 -14.28
C LEU A 126 14.65 0.93 -15.43
N GLN A 127 13.67 0.03 -15.48
CA GLN A 127 12.57 0.05 -16.44
C GLN A 127 11.26 -0.18 -15.70
N ALA A 128 10.15 0.25 -16.30
CA ALA A 128 8.84 -0.01 -15.74
C ALA A 128 7.89 -0.60 -16.79
N TRP A 129 7.06 -1.52 -16.32
CA TRP A 129 5.99 -2.16 -17.07
C TRP A 129 4.68 -1.93 -16.33
N ALA A 130 3.56 -1.92 -17.03
CA ALA A 130 2.25 -1.80 -16.41
C ALA A 130 1.27 -2.85 -16.92
N THR A 131 0.51 -3.44 -16.00
CA THR A 131 -0.76 -4.09 -16.33
C THR A 131 -1.83 -3.02 -16.35
N VAL A 132 -2.49 -2.87 -17.50
CA VAL A 132 -3.55 -1.88 -17.71
C VAL A 132 -4.86 -2.53 -18.11
N SER A 133 -5.97 -1.86 -17.80
CA SER A 133 -7.29 -2.17 -18.34
C SER A 133 -7.83 -1.02 -19.19
N ALA A 134 -8.97 -1.26 -19.83
CA ALA A 134 -9.58 -0.28 -20.73
C ALA A 134 -9.90 1.02 -19.98
N ARG A 135 -9.81 2.13 -20.69
CA ARG A 135 -10.17 3.46 -20.19
C ARG A 135 -11.54 3.43 -19.51
N GLN A 136 -11.61 4.05 -18.34
CA GLN A 136 -12.87 4.34 -17.68
C GLN A 136 -13.21 5.83 -17.87
N ALA A 137 -14.51 6.15 -17.94
CA ALA A 137 -14.97 7.51 -18.22
C ALA A 137 -14.75 8.45 -17.03
N VAL A 138 -14.85 7.91 -15.80
CA VAL A 138 -14.78 8.67 -14.55
C VAL A 138 -13.98 7.87 -13.53
N ARG A 139 -13.12 8.56 -12.78
CA ARG A 139 -12.47 8.03 -11.60
C ARG A 139 -13.41 8.15 -10.40
N VAL A 140 -13.83 7.01 -9.85
CA VAL A 140 -14.70 6.97 -8.66
C VAL A 140 -13.89 7.01 -7.37
N LEU A 141 -12.70 6.39 -7.39
CA LEU A 141 -11.80 6.31 -6.24
C LEU A 141 -10.34 6.48 -6.64
N VAL A 142 -9.50 6.78 -5.65
CA VAL A 142 -8.05 6.84 -5.74
C VAL A 142 -7.45 5.82 -4.77
N PRO A 143 -6.65 4.83 -5.22
CA PRO A 143 -5.91 3.98 -4.32
C PRO A 143 -4.82 4.78 -3.61
N LYS A 144 -4.69 4.58 -2.30
CA LYS A 144 -3.61 5.16 -1.51
C LYS A 144 -2.84 4.09 -0.74
N ILE A 145 -1.53 4.24 -0.67
CA ILE A 145 -0.67 3.44 0.22
C ILE A 145 0.32 4.42 0.84
N LYS A 146 0.14 4.70 2.13
CA LYS A 146 0.97 5.68 2.85
C LYS A 146 1.49 5.08 4.14
N ARG A 147 2.66 5.58 4.56
CA ARG A 147 3.23 5.28 5.87
C ARG A 147 2.75 6.30 6.90
N GLN A 148 2.32 5.79 8.05
CA GLN A 148 2.08 6.56 9.27
C GLN A 148 2.96 5.96 10.37
N THR A 149 3.10 6.67 11.49
CA THR A 149 3.86 6.17 12.64
C THR A 149 3.08 6.48 13.90
N MET A 150 2.93 5.49 14.77
CA MET A 150 2.40 5.71 16.11
C MET A 150 3.52 5.62 17.14
N GLN A 151 3.40 6.36 18.25
CA GLN A 151 4.26 6.19 19.40
C GLN A 151 3.85 4.94 20.19
N ALA A 152 4.83 4.23 20.73
CA ALA A 152 4.63 2.96 21.42
C ALA A 152 5.57 2.81 22.62
N SER A 153 5.50 3.77 23.55
CA SER A 153 6.33 3.84 24.77
C SER A 153 5.80 3.03 25.94
N SER A 154 4.64 2.39 25.79
CA SER A 154 3.98 1.55 26.79
C SER A 154 3.70 0.15 26.24
N THR A 155 3.13 -0.73 27.07
CA THR A 155 2.58 -2.04 26.65
C THR A 155 1.14 -1.94 26.13
N GLU A 156 0.45 -0.84 26.43
CA GLU A 156 -0.84 -0.49 25.83
C GLU A 156 -0.72 0.93 25.26
N ASN A 157 -0.88 1.05 23.94
CA ASN A 157 -0.59 2.28 23.21
C ASN A 157 -1.81 2.69 22.39
N GLU A 158 -2.16 3.97 22.43
CA GLU A 158 -3.30 4.49 21.68
C GLU A 158 -2.82 5.26 20.45
N PHE A 159 -3.51 5.05 19.33
CA PHE A 159 -3.30 5.75 18.08
C PHE A 159 -4.64 6.30 17.57
N LEU A 160 -4.74 7.63 17.53
CA LEU A 160 -5.96 8.36 17.14
C LEU A 160 -5.74 9.20 15.87
N GLU A 161 -4.52 9.23 15.33
CA GLU A 161 -4.11 10.14 14.26
C GLU A 161 -4.27 9.51 12.87
N LEU A 162 -5.03 8.41 12.75
CA LEU A 162 -5.31 7.82 11.45
C LEU A 162 -6.00 8.87 10.56
N VAL A 163 -5.39 9.16 9.41
CA VAL A 163 -6.04 9.96 8.37
C VAL A 163 -7.40 9.35 8.05
N SER A 164 -8.46 10.09 8.33
CA SER A 164 -9.82 9.59 8.36
C SER A 164 -10.80 10.60 7.76
N GLY A 165 -11.97 10.11 7.34
CA GLY A 165 -13.01 10.94 6.77
C GLY A 165 -14.15 10.12 6.15
N PRO A 166 -15.25 10.78 5.76
CA PRO A 166 -16.42 10.13 5.15
C PRO A 166 -16.08 9.39 3.85
N LEU A 167 -15.04 9.84 3.15
CA LEU A 167 -14.62 9.30 1.86
C LEU A 167 -13.36 8.42 1.96
N GLN A 168 -12.81 8.25 3.16
CA GLN A 168 -11.57 7.51 3.39
C GLN A 168 -11.90 6.13 3.93
N LEU A 169 -11.52 5.10 3.18
CA LEU A 169 -11.77 3.70 3.52
C LEU A 169 -10.46 2.93 3.58
N VAL A 170 -10.26 2.13 4.62
CA VAL A 170 -9.04 1.32 4.79
C VAL A 170 -9.25 -0.07 4.19
N ARG A 171 -8.32 -0.46 3.33
CA ARG A 171 -8.16 -1.84 2.84
C ARG A 171 -7.46 -2.69 3.87
N ARG A 172 -6.27 -2.26 4.30
CA ARG A 172 -5.42 -2.95 5.28
C ARG A 172 -4.53 -1.98 6.04
N MET A 173 -4.13 -2.38 7.24
CA MET A 173 -3.06 -1.73 7.99
C MET A 173 -2.03 -2.78 8.43
N HIS A 174 -0.76 -2.47 8.22
CA HIS A 174 0.37 -3.32 8.58
C HIS A 174 1.19 -2.61 9.66
N PHE A 175 1.02 -3.03 10.92
CA PHE A 175 1.75 -2.48 12.05
C PHE A 175 3.08 -3.22 12.19
N LEU A 176 4.19 -2.54 11.86
CA LEU A 176 5.51 -3.14 11.71
C LEU A 176 6.21 -3.31 13.06
N SER A 177 5.71 -4.24 13.88
CA SER A 177 6.38 -4.72 15.09
C SER A 177 5.98 -6.15 15.47
N GLY A 178 6.98 -6.99 15.70
CA GLY A 178 6.78 -8.36 16.18
C GLY A 178 6.31 -8.46 17.65
N GLU A 179 6.41 -7.35 18.40
CA GLU A 179 6.04 -7.30 19.82
C GLU A 179 4.53 -7.13 20.04
N ILE A 180 3.77 -6.80 19.00
CA ILE A 180 2.32 -6.63 19.06
C ILE A 180 1.66 -8.01 19.26
N HIS A 181 0.75 -8.12 20.22
CA HIS A 181 0.01 -9.35 20.49
C HIS A 181 -1.52 -9.17 20.46
N ALA A 182 -2.04 -7.95 20.45
CA ALA A 182 -3.46 -7.68 20.27
C ALA A 182 -3.71 -6.27 19.71
N LEU A 183 -4.84 -6.12 19.03
CA LEU A 183 -5.35 -4.85 18.52
C LEU A 183 -6.82 -4.71 18.88
N GLN A 184 -7.19 -3.54 19.38
CA GLN A 184 -8.58 -3.14 19.59
C GLN A 184 -8.84 -1.85 18.83
N ILE A 185 -10.02 -1.74 18.22
CA ILE A 185 -10.44 -0.53 17.52
C ILE A 185 -11.77 -0.10 18.09
N HIS A 186 -11.84 1.14 18.55
CA HIS A 186 -13.06 1.80 19.00
C HIS A 186 -13.41 2.91 18.01
N ARG A 187 -14.69 2.99 17.66
CA ARG A 187 -15.27 4.08 16.89
C ARG A 187 -16.40 4.66 17.71
N ASP A 188 -16.31 5.94 18.06
CA ASP A 188 -17.30 6.63 18.89
C ASP A 188 -17.65 5.83 20.16
N PHE A 189 -16.60 5.40 20.90
CA PHE A 189 -16.67 4.58 22.12
C PHE A 189 -17.23 3.16 21.93
N VAL A 190 -17.65 2.77 20.72
CA VAL A 190 -18.09 1.42 20.39
C VAL A 190 -16.90 0.61 19.89
N LYS A 191 -16.67 -0.57 20.51
CA LYS A 191 -15.64 -1.49 20.04
C LYS A 191 -16.07 -2.15 18.74
N VAL A 192 -15.38 -1.84 17.65
CA VAL A 192 -15.65 -2.36 16.30
C VAL A 192 -14.70 -3.48 15.89
N PHE A 193 -13.58 -3.63 16.61
CA PHE A 193 -12.63 -4.73 16.42
C PHE A 193 -11.93 -5.05 17.75
N ASP A 194 -11.76 -6.35 18.04
CA ASP A 194 -11.02 -6.86 19.19
C ASP A 194 -10.44 -8.22 18.81
N SER A 195 -9.13 -8.31 18.64
CA SER A 195 -8.51 -9.57 18.27
C SER A 195 -7.07 -9.70 18.75
N SER A 196 -6.68 -10.93 19.04
CA SER A 196 -5.29 -11.30 19.34
C SER A 196 -4.54 -11.62 18.05
N LYS A 197 -3.21 -11.53 18.11
CA LYS A 197 -2.32 -11.90 16.99
C LYS A 197 -2.53 -13.35 16.56
N SER A 198 -2.67 -14.26 17.52
CA SER A 198 -2.89 -15.68 17.23
C SER A 198 -4.21 -15.96 16.50
N LEU A 199 -5.28 -15.22 16.84
CA LEU A 199 -6.56 -15.35 16.18
C LEU A 199 -6.51 -14.81 14.75
N GLU A 200 -5.93 -13.63 14.55
CA GLU A 200 -5.78 -13.04 13.20
C GLU A 200 -4.84 -13.85 12.31
N GLU A 201 -3.74 -14.39 12.85
CA GLU A 201 -2.83 -15.28 12.11
C GLU A 201 -3.55 -16.54 11.63
N MET A 202 -4.38 -17.16 12.49
CA MET A 202 -5.20 -18.31 12.11
C MET A 202 -6.19 -17.93 11.00
N ARG A 203 -6.89 -16.79 11.13
CA ARG A 203 -7.83 -16.30 10.10
C ARG A 203 -7.12 -15.97 8.78
N ALA A 204 -5.93 -15.38 8.84
CA ALA A 204 -5.08 -15.08 7.68
C ALA A 204 -4.76 -16.36 6.91
N LYS A 205 -4.26 -17.39 7.61
CA LYS A 205 -3.97 -18.70 7.02
C LYS A 205 -5.19 -19.32 6.34
N ARG A 206 -6.38 -19.25 6.98
CA ARG A 206 -7.64 -19.74 6.39
C ARG A 206 -8.03 -19.03 5.09
N ASN A 207 -7.63 -17.77 4.94
CA ASN A 207 -7.95 -16.94 3.77
C ASN A 207 -6.77 -16.78 2.80
N ARG A 208 -5.76 -17.67 2.89
CA ARG A 208 -4.56 -17.64 2.02
C ARG A 208 -3.84 -16.29 2.09
N ARG A 209 -3.71 -15.76 3.30
CA ARG A 209 -2.76 -14.70 3.65
C ARG A 209 -1.62 -15.32 4.45
N PHE A 210 -0.42 -14.77 4.30
CA PHE A 210 0.81 -15.30 4.84
C PHE A 210 1.32 -14.34 5.91
N TRP A 211 1.08 -14.70 7.16
CA TRP A 211 1.38 -13.84 8.30
C TRP A 211 2.90 -13.63 8.47
N GLN A 212 3.32 -12.40 8.72
CA GLN A 212 4.71 -12.04 8.96
C GLN A 212 4.97 -11.88 10.46
N ALA A 213 6.05 -12.49 10.96
CA ALA A 213 6.32 -12.57 12.40
C ALA A 213 6.54 -11.19 13.05
N ASP A 214 7.14 -10.27 12.30
CA ASP A 214 7.49 -8.89 12.62
C ASP A 214 6.38 -7.88 12.33
N CYS A 215 5.16 -8.34 12.03
CA CYS A 215 4.02 -7.49 11.75
C CYS A 215 2.75 -7.95 12.50
N PHE A 216 1.86 -6.99 12.75
CA PHE A 216 0.44 -7.26 13.01
C PHE A 216 -0.39 -6.69 11.86
N HIS A 217 -1.21 -7.53 11.25
CA HIS A 217 -2.06 -7.14 10.13
C HIS A 217 -3.50 -6.92 10.60
N PHE A 218 -4.03 -5.74 10.32
CA PHE A 218 -5.47 -5.50 10.30
C PHE A 218 -5.94 -5.55 8.84
N ASP A 219 -6.59 -6.65 8.46
CA ASP A 219 -7.10 -6.90 7.09
C ASP A 219 -8.62 -7.13 7.15
N PRO A 220 -9.44 -6.06 7.13
CA PRO A 220 -10.89 -6.18 7.13
C PRO A 220 -11.40 -6.89 5.86
N ILE A 221 -10.71 -6.77 4.74
CA ILE A 221 -11.03 -7.41 3.45
C ILE A 221 -10.35 -8.77 3.27
N MET A 222 -9.89 -9.41 4.35
CA MET A 222 -9.11 -10.65 4.31
C MET A 222 -9.82 -11.78 3.56
N ARG A 223 -11.15 -11.79 3.52
CA ARG A 223 -11.93 -12.80 2.81
C ARG A 223 -12.01 -12.55 1.30
N GLY A 224 -11.54 -11.39 0.82
CA GLY A 224 -11.48 -11.02 -0.60
C GLY A 224 -12.73 -10.31 -1.12
N PHE A 225 -13.61 -9.78 -0.25
CA PHE A 225 -14.80 -9.03 -0.63
C PHE A 225 -14.58 -7.52 -0.48
N TYR A 226 -14.08 -6.91 -1.55
CA TYR A 226 -13.51 -5.55 -1.49
C TYR A 226 -14.54 -4.43 -1.37
N ILE A 227 -15.72 -4.59 -1.93
CA ILE A 227 -16.70 -3.50 -1.92
C ILE A 227 -17.38 -3.42 -0.55
N ASP A 228 -17.66 -4.58 0.05
CA ASP A 228 -18.48 -4.68 1.25
C ASP A 228 -17.69 -4.67 2.56
N GLU A 229 -16.41 -5.09 2.54
CA GLU A 229 -15.62 -5.27 3.77
C GLU A 229 -14.57 -4.16 3.99
N LEU A 230 -14.59 -3.07 3.20
CA LEU A 230 -13.71 -1.92 3.46
C LEU A 230 -14.01 -1.30 4.82
N PHE A 231 -12.95 -0.94 5.56
CA PHE A 231 -13.13 -0.34 6.87
C PHE A 231 -13.34 1.17 6.76
N ALA A 232 -14.56 1.61 7.07
CA ALA A 232 -14.90 3.03 7.12
C ALA A 232 -14.12 3.75 8.23
N THR A 233 -13.51 4.90 7.90
CA THR A 233 -12.77 5.69 8.90
C THR A 233 -13.58 6.85 9.48
N MET A 234 -14.75 7.15 8.89
CA MET A 234 -15.69 8.15 9.39
C MET A 234 -16.08 7.86 10.85
N HIS A 235 -16.10 8.91 11.67
CA HIS A 235 -16.50 8.89 13.07
C HIS A 235 -16.96 10.30 13.48
N ASN A 236 -17.72 10.42 14.57
CA ASN A 236 -18.19 11.72 15.07
C ASN A 236 -17.29 12.29 16.17
N SER A 237 -16.74 11.42 17.02
CA SER A 237 -15.96 11.77 18.20
C SER A 237 -14.54 11.24 18.13
N GLU A 238 -14.37 9.92 17.99
CA GLU A 238 -13.04 9.32 17.91
C GLU A 238 -13.01 8.04 17.07
N LEU A 239 -11.86 7.82 16.44
CA LEU A 239 -11.46 6.52 15.92
C LEU A 239 -10.12 6.14 16.56
N LYS A 240 -10.19 5.23 17.52
CA LYS A 240 -9.06 4.89 18.40
C LYS A 240 -8.59 3.47 18.19
N PHE A 241 -7.31 3.33 17.91
CA PHE A 241 -6.61 2.04 17.85
C PHE A 241 -5.83 1.84 19.14
N THR A 242 -6.13 0.80 19.90
CA THR A 242 -5.36 0.39 21.07
C THR A 242 -4.51 -0.81 20.69
N VAL A 243 -3.20 -0.59 20.59
CA VAL A 243 -2.20 -1.60 20.21
C VAL A 243 -1.48 -2.10 21.46
N LYS A 244 -1.58 -3.40 21.72
CA LYS A 244 -0.97 -4.03 22.89
C LYS A 244 0.32 -4.74 22.51
N THR A 245 1.41 -4.36 23.15
CA THR A 245 2.77 -4.89 22.93
C THR A 245 3.29 -5.58 24.17
N LYS A 246 4.17 -6.57 23.97
CA LYS A 246 4.81 -7.31 25.07
C LYS A 246 5.78 -6.44 25.89
N LYS A 247 6.30 -5.37 25.27
CA LYS A 247 7.21 -4.39 25.87
C LYS A 247 7.10 -3.06 25.10
N PRO A 248 7.58 -1.93 25.68
CA PRO A 248 7.76 -0.69 24.95
C PRO A 248 8.69 -0.87 23.72
N VAL A 249 8.34 -0.26 22.60
CA VAL A 249 9.12 -0.33 21.34
C VAL A 249 9.47 1.04 20.75
N GLY A 250 9.10 2.12 21.44
CA GLY A 250 9.39 3.51 21.03
C GLY A 250 8.39 3.99 19.99
N SER A 251 8.42 3.43 18.79
CA SER A 251 7.47 3.74 17.72
C SER A 251 7.13 2.51 16.88
N ILE A 252 5.94 2.50 16.30
CA ILE A 252 5.48 1.47 15.38
C ILE A 252 5.14 2.15 14.06
N PRO A 253 5.91 1.91 12.99
CA PRO A 253 5.52 2.27 11.65
C PRO A 253 4.27 1.49 11.23
N ILE A 254 3.38 2.16 10.50
CA ILE A 254 2.12 1.60 10.01
C ILE A 254 2.06 1.83 8.50
N ILE A 255 1.93 0.78 7.71
CA ILE A 255 1.57 0.92 6.29
C ILE A 255 0.06 0.84 6.17
N VAL A 256 -0.54 1.88 5.62
CA VAL A 256 -1.99 1.99 5.44
C VAL A 256 -2.29 1.86 3.96
N GLU A 257 -2.84 0.71 3.56
CA GLU A 257 -3.50 0.55 2.26
C GLU A 257 -4.92 1.10 2.40
N SER A 258 -5.27 2.17 1.69
CA SER A 258 -6.59 2.79 1.70
C SER A 258 -7.09 3.10 0.29
N VAL A 259 -8.35 3.54 0.21
CA VAL A 259 -8.93 4.15 -0.97
C VAL A 259 -9.65 5.43 -0.54
N GLU A 260 -9.57 6.44 -1.38
CA GLU A 260 -10.37 7.67 -1.24
C GLU A 260 -11.46 7.68 -2.31
N VAL A 261 -12.72 7.80 -1.90
CA VAL A 261 -13.85 8.00 -2.82
C VAL A 261 -13.86 9.47 -3.25
N ILE A 262 -13.75 9.75 -4.54
CA ILE A 262 -13.74 11.13 -5.06
C ILE A 262 -15.04 11.50 -5.79
N ARG A 263 -15.88 10.51 -6.12
CA ARG A 263 -17.19 10.69 -6.74
C ARG A 263 -18.25 9.88 -5.97
N PRO A 264 -18.63 10.31 -4.76
CA PRO A 264 -19.60 9.60 -3.94
C PRO A 264 -21.00 9.56 -4.58
N ASP A 265 -21.27 10.42 -5.57
CA ASP A 265 -22.50 10.42 -6.37
C ASP A 265 -22.63 9.20 -7.30
N LEU A 266 -21.55 8.44 -7.50
CA LEU A 266 -21.48 7.30 -8.41
C LEU A 266 -21.21 5.95 -7.71
N VAL A 267 -21.21 5.91 -6.38
CA VAL A 267 -20.96 4.72 -5.56
C VAL A 267 -22.27 4.13 -5.05
#